data_AF-A0A373LI75-F1
#
_entry.id   AF-A0A373LI75-F1
#
_cell.length_a   1.000
_cell.length_b   1.000
_cell.length_c   1.000
_cell.angle_alpha   90.00
_cell.angle_beta   90.00
_cell.angle_gamma   90.00
#
_symmetry.space_group_name_H-M   'P 1'
#
loop_
_entity.id
_entity.type
_entity.pdbx_description
1 polymer ?
#
loop_
_entity_poly.entity_id
_entity_poly.type
_entity_poly.pdbx_seq_one_letter_code
_entity_poly.pdbx_strand_id
1 'polypeptide(L)'
;MVNKFVQKKIVPNDDNYSPRELTCFHKPWAILYGSIKKEYFNLYLLTSIFYENFDYNYYFKWYDFNGNFNNNYYKFVKEILEPRFGVKVNKNVYKSQNEFIKNICSNLENDHRILVPVDLIELPYYEEYKVRNHVHFLIIKGFDIDKEVFYVLDNMQIDGGIDGVYKNFALTFDCVYKIAEAIFNSILKKEEFPYYWDMEYITENKYTYNYEEALKIHREELLMAKENKGILSYPETDIIHRKNENIANYSRIYAKVLNFKEVYYDMLFILLKEANIDKDEIASLLASRKDDYAKWEKLKMSVLYKFARKSDGLTKLEEDFCKCRKRDEELFEKVVKLIENIKYIDVSPDE
;
A
#
# COMPACT_ATOMS: atom_id res chain seq x y z
N MET A 1 -20.60 23.67 10.60
CA MET A 1 -19.18 23.40 10.83
C MET A 1 -18.89 23.75 12.28
N VAL A 2 -18.43 22.78 13.06
CA VAL A 2 -17.94 23.00 14.42
C VAL A 2 -16.59 23.73 14.35
N ASN A 3 -16.21 24.46 15.40
CA ASN A 3 -14.90 25.14 15.42
C ASN A 3 -13.72 24.17 15.50
N LYS A 4 -13.93 22.98 16.06
CA LYS A 4 -12.88 21.98 16.27
C LYS A 4 -13.44 20.58 16.14
N PHE A 5 -12.72 19.72 15.44
CA PHE A 5 -13.07 18.32 15.27
C PHE A 5 -11.81 17.44 15.25
N VAL A 6 -11.89 16.26 15.86
CA VAL A 6 -10.83 15.24 15.79
C VAL A 6 -11.48 13.85 15.69
N GLN A 7 -11.18 13.14 14.60
CA GLN A 7 -11.57 11.77 14.38
C GLN A 7 -10.71 10.84 15.23
N LYS A 8 -11.27 10.35 16.34
CA LYS A 8 -10.57 9.50 17.31
C LYS A 8 -10.27 8.09 16.80
N LYS A 9 -10.99 7.64 15.77
CA LYS A 9 -10.81 6.30 15.15
C LYS A 9 -9.49 6.18 14.38
N ILE A 10 -8.94 7.30 13.90
CA ILE A 10 -7.64 7.33 13.21
C ILE A 10 -6.54 7.46 14.27
N VAL A 11 -5.79 6.37 14.47
CA VAL A 11 -4.75 6.23 15.49
C VAL A 11 -3.39 5.90 14.85
N PRO A 12 -2.28 6.15 15.55
CA PRO A 12 -0.97 5.62 15.18
C PRO A 12 -1.00 4.13 14.81
N ASN A 13 -0.19 3.74 13.82
CA ASN A 13 0.03 2.32 13.53
C ASN A 13 0.86 1.65 14.64
N ASP A 14 0.63 0.35 14.83
CA ASP A 14 1.32 -0.51 15.80
C ASP A 14 2.20 -1.59 15.12
N ASP A 15 2.36 -1.53 13.79
CA ASP A 15 3.24 -2.42 13.03
C ASP A 15 4.73 -2.03 13.16
N ASN A 16 5.61 -2.99 12.88
CA ASN A 16 7.07 -2.81 12.95
C ASN A 16 7.73 -2.63 11.57
N TYR A 17 6.96 -2.34 10.51
CA TYR A 17 7.53 -2.21 9.16
C TYR A 17 8.27 -0.89 9.00
N SER A 18 9.53 -0.99 8.58
CA SER A 18 10.34 0.16 8.22
C SER A 18 9.85 0.81 6.91
N PRO A 19 10.27 2.06 6.62
CA PRO A 19 10.02 2.71 5.33
C PRO A 19 10.58 1.95 4.10
N ARG A 20 11.47 0.97 4.33
CA ARG A 20 12.01 0.09 3.29
C ARG A 20 11.00 -1.00 2.90
N GLU A 21 10.25 -1.50 3.87
CA GLU A 21 9.28 -2.59 3.73
C GLU A 21 7.90 -2.06 3.31
N LEU A 22 7.44 -0.97 3.94
CA LEU A 22 6.20 -0.30 3.57
C LEU A 22 6.47 1.14 3.16
N THR A 23 5.95 1.54 2.00
CA THR A 23 6.10 2.91 1.53
C THR A 23 5.17 3.86 2.27
N CYS A 24 5.52 5.14 2.25
CA CYS A 24 4.65 6.24 2.70
C CYS A 24 3.36 6.39 1.87
N PHE A 25 3.11 5.51 0.89
CA PHE A 25 1.84 5.38 0.20
C PHE A 25 0.95 4.33 0.86
N HIS A 26 1.46 3.10 1.01
CA HIS A 26 0.70 1.98 1.54
C HIS A 26 0.35 2.15 3.02
N LYS A 27 1.30 2.62 3.82
CA LYS A 27 1.09 2.71 5.27
C LYS A 27 -0.05 3.68 5.64
N PRO A 28 -0.15 4.89 5.07
CA PRO A 28 -1.31 5.75 5.27
C PRO A 28 -2.65 5.11 4.89
N TRP A 29 -2.72 4.47 3.72
CA TRP A 29 -3.94 3.76 3.32
C TRP A 29 -4.30 2.65 4.30
N ALA A 30 -3.33 1.82 4.70
CA ALA A 30 -3.54 0.76 5.69
C ALA A 30 -4.11 1.31 7.01
N ILE A 31 -3.57 2.44 7.51
CA ILE A 31 -4.08 3.13 8.70
C ILE A 31 -5.53 3.58 8.49
N LEU A 32 -5.85 4.16 7.33
CA LEU A 32 -7.21 4.62 7.04
C LEU A 32 -8.20 3.44 6.97
N TYR A 33 -7.84 2.34 6.32
CA TYR A 33 -8.65 1.12 6.30
C TYR A 33 -8.79 0.53 7.72
N GLY A 34 -7.70 0.45 8.49
CA GLY A 34 -7.68 0.00 9.88
C GLY A 34 -8.55 0.84 10.83
N SER A 35 -8.77 2.13 10.52
CA SER A 35 -9.67 3.01 11.28
C SER A 35 -11.16 2.68 11.10
N ILE A 36 -11.52 1.83 10.13
CA ILE A 36 -12.88 1.32 9.92
C ILE A 36 -13.08 0.07 10.76
N LYS A 37 -12.24 -0.94 10.54
CA LYS A 37 -12.11 -2.15 11.36
C LYS A 37 -10.62 -2.46 11.53
N LYS A 38 -10.18 -2.84 12.72
CA LYS A 38 -8.74 -3.07 13.00
C LYS A 38 -8.11 -4.06 12.01
N GLU A 39 -8.82 -5.14 11.69
CA GLU A 39 -8.38 -6.17 10.75
C GLU A 39 -8.16 -5.67 9.32
N TYR A 40 -8.85 -4.60 8.90
CA TYR A 40 -8.75 -4.05 7.55
C TYR A 40 -7.35 -3.50 7.24
N PHE A 41 -6.54 -3.18 8.25
CA PHE A 41 -5.14 -2.84 8.07
C PHE A 41 -4.38 -3.97 7.35
N ASN A 42 -4.46 -5.19 7.91
CA ASN A 42 -3.75 -6.36 7.35
C ASN A 42 -4.38 -6.81 6.03
N LEU A 43 -5.71 -6.76 5.92
CA LEU A 43 -6.43 -7.13 4.71
C LEU A 43 -6.09 -6.21 3.53
N TYR A 44 -5.99 -4.90 3.79
CA TYR A 44 -5.57 -3.94 2.78
C TYR A 44 -4.15 -4.26 2.32
N LEU A 45 -3.22 -4.44 3.27
CA LEU A 45 -1.83 -4.73 2.94
C LEU A 45 -1.67 -6.03 2.15
N LEU A 46 -2.34 -7.12 2.53
CA LEU A 46 -2.31 -8.36 1.74
C LEU A 46 -2.73 -8.09 0.29
N THR A 47 -3.88 -7.42 0.12
CA THR A 47 -4.49 -7.18 -1.18
C THR A 47 -3.64 -6.25 -2.04
N SER A 48 -3.31 -5.06 -1.53
CA SER A 48 -2.55 -4.06 -2.29
C SER A 48 -1.16 -4.57 -2.66
N ILE A 49 -0.49 -5.23 -1.73
CA ILE A 49 0.86 -5.71 -1.94
C ILE A 49 0.88 -6.92 -2.87
N PHE A 50 -0.09 -7.84 -2.79
CA PHE A 50 -0.16 -8.93 -3.76
C PHE A 50 -0.31 -8.38 -5.18
N TYR A 51 -1.23 -7.43 -5.36
CA TYR A 51 -1.45 -6.81 -6.67
C TYR A 51 -0.24 -6.04 -7.18
N GLU A 52 0.45 -5.30 -6.31
CA GLU A 52 1.62 -4.54 -6.72
C GLU A 52 2.86 -5.44 -6.88
N ASN A 53 3.22 -6.24 -5.88
CA ASN A 53 4.44 -7.07 -5.91
C ASN A 53 4.46 -8.07 -7.07
N PHE A 54 3.29 -8.58 -7.50
CA PHE A 54 3.19 -9.55 -8.57
C PHE A 54 2.49 -9.02 -9.84
N ASP A 55 2.31 -7.69 -9.95
CA ASP A 55 1.56 -7.01 -11.02
C ASP A 55 0.31 -7.79 -11.44
N TYR A 56 -0.45 -8.25 -10.43
CA TYR A 56 -1.57 -9.14 -10.65
C TYR A 56 -2.62 -8.41 -11.48
N ASN A 57 -3.05 -9.02 -12.60
CA ASN A 57 -3.97 -8.41 -13.57
C ASN A 57 -3.52 -7.04 -14.13
N TYR A 58 -2.22 -6.75 -14.09
CA TYR A 58 -1.63 -5.55 -14.69
C TYR A 58 -2.10 -4.21 -14.11
N TYR A 59 -2.57 -4.18 -12.86
CA TYR A 59 -2.95 -2.93 -12.19
C TYR A 59 -1.76 -2.05 -11.86
N PHE A 60 -0.56 -2.61 -11.67
CA PHE A 60 0.59 -1.87 -11.14
C PHE A 60 1.85 -2.18 -11.92
N LYS A 61 1.82 -1.85 -13.21
CA LYS A 61 2.99 -1.96 -14.09
C LYS A 61 4.13 -1.11 -13.54
N TRP A 62 5.12 -1.70 -12.88
CA TRP A 62 6.15 -0.98 -12.09
C TRP A 62 6.95 0.06 -12.87
N TYR A 63 6.95 -0.06 -14.20
CA TYR A 63 7.60 0.86 -15.10
C TYR A 63 6.80 2.16 -15.35
N ASP A 64 5.50 2.22 -15.06
CA ASP A 64 4.70 3.44 -15.21
C ASP A 64 4.36 4.10 -13.87
N PHE A 65 5.38 4.62 -13.16
CA PHE A 65 5.19 5.22 -11.83
C PHE A 65 4.12 6.32 -11.79
N ASN A 66 4.09 7.20 -12.81
CA ASN A 66 3.11 8.29 -12.87
C ASN A 66 1.70 7.79 -13.18
N GLY A 67 1.55 6.82 -14.09
CA GLY A 67 0.27 6.17 -14.37
C GLY A 67 -0.24 5.36 -13.18
N ASN A 68 0.66 4.71 -12.44
CA ASN A 68 0.35 3.90 -11.27
C ASN A 68 -0.19 4.74 -10.11
N PHE A 69 0.41 5.89 -9.83
CA PHE A 69 0.02 6.74 -8.72
C PHE A 69 -1.40 7.31 -8.86
N ASN A 70 -1.83 7.59 -10.10
CA ASN A 70 -3.12 8.24 -10.35
C ASN A 70 -4.18 7.29 -10.89
N ASN A 71 -4.09 6.92 -12.16
CA ASN A 71 -5.19 6.27 -12.85
C ASN A 71 -5.29 4.79 -12.50
N ASN A 72 -4.14 4.09 -12.42
CA ASN A 72 -4.19 2.65 -12.17
C ASN A 72 -4.52 2.34 -10.72
N TYR A 73 -3.97 3.09 -9.75
CA TYR A 73 -4.38 2.94 -8.36
C TYR A 73 -5.85 3.31 -8.15
N TYR A 74 -6.33 4.41 -8.73
CA TYR A 74 -7.75 4.76 -8.58
C TYR A 74 -8.67 3.70 -9.20
N LYS A 75 -8.28 3.14 -10.36
CA LYS A 75 -8.97 1.99 -10.96
C LYS A 75 -8.98 0.77 -10.02
N PHE A 76 -7.82 0.42 -9.45
CA PHE A 76 -7.69 -0.66 -8.47
C PHE A 76 -8.57 -0.43 -7.24
N VAL A 77 -8.59 0.79 -6.71
CA VAL A 77 -9.47 1.17 -5.61
C VAL A 77 -10.93 0.91 -5.98
N LYS A 78 -11.39 1.42 -7.13
CA LYS A 78 -12.79 1.28 -7.58
C LYS A 78 -13.21 -0.16 -7.84
N GLU A 79 -12.36 -0.94 -8.52
CA GLU A 79 -12.72 -2.28 -8.97
C GLU A 79 -12.48 -3.35 -7.91
N ILE A 80 -11.49 -3.16 -7.02
CA ILE A 80 -11.04 -4.18 -6.07
C ILE A 80 -11.31 -3.77 -4.63
N LEU A 81 -10.86 -2.59 -4.20
CA LEU A 81 -10.92 -2.23 -2.77
C LEU A 81 -12.32 -1.78 -2.33
N GLU A 82 -13.02 -0.95 -3.10
CA GLU A 82 -14.38 -0.52 -2.73
C GLU A 82 -15.34 -1.70 -2.51
N PRO A 83 -15.44 -2.67 -3.44
CA PRO A 83 -16.34 -3.80 -3.27
C PRO A 83 -15.93 -4.73 -2.12
N ARG A 84 -14.63 -4.91 -1.87
CA ARG A 84 -14.15 -5.76 -0.77
C ARG A 84 -14.43 -5.11 0.58
N PHE A 85 -14.01 -3.86 0.76
CA PHE A 85 -14.00 -3.24 2.09
C PHE A 85 -15.33 -2.56 2.46
N GLY A 86 -16.26 -2.42 1.51
CA GLY A 86 -17.51 -1.68 1.72
C GLY A 86 -17.24 -0.21 1.96
N VAL A 87 -16.38 0.37 1.12
CA VAL A 87 -15.99 1.78 1.20
C VAL A 87 -16.24 2.47 -0.13
N LYS A 88 -16.34 3.79 -0.09
CA LYS A 88 -16.32 4.65 -1.26
C LYS A 88 -15.19 5.65 -1.13
N VAL A 89 -14.25 5.58 -2.06
CA VAL A 89 -13.11 6.48 -2.16
C VAL A 89 -13.35 7.47 -3.29
N ASN A 90 -13.35 8.76 -3.01
CA ASN A 90 -13.48 9.77 -4.06
C ASN A 90 -12.19 10.57 -4.19
N LYS A 91 -11.91 10.97 -5.43
CA LYS A 91 -10.86 11.91 -5.77
C LYS A 91 -11.49 13.29 -5.87
N ASN A 92 -11.27 14.13 -4.85
CA ASN A 92 -11.88 15.45 -4.75
C ASN A 92 -10.91 16.50 -5.28
N VAL A 93 -11.32 17.16 -6.37
CA VAL A 93 -10.58 18.30 -6.92
C VAL A 93 -10.90 19.57 -6.14
N TYR A 94 -9.97 20.51 -6.11
CA TYR A 94 -10.16 21.84 -5.52
C TYR A 94 -9.46 22.91 -6.37
N LYS A 95 -9.96 24.15 -6.31
CA LYS A 95 -9.45 25.28 -7.11
C LYS A 95 -8.88 26.42 -6.28
N SER A 96 -9.04 26.37 -4.96
CA SER A 96 -8.55 27.39 -4.04
C SER A 96 -8.28 26.81 -2.66
N GLN A 97 -7.45 27.51 -1.88
CA GLN A 97 -7.18 27.18 -0.49
C GLN A 97 -8.45 27.13 0.37
N ASN A 98 -9.37 28.10 0.19
CA ASN A 98 -10.62 28.13 0.94
C ASN A 98 -11.51 26.92 0.62
N GLU A 99 -11.58 26.52 -0.64
CA GLU A 99 -12.31 25.32 -1.06
C GLU A 99 -11.67 24.05 -0.49
N PHE A 100 -10.34 23.93 -0.58
CA PHE A 100 -9.58 22.83 -0.01
C PHE A 100 -9.87 22.65 1.48
N ILE A 101 -9.73 23.71 2.27
CA ILE A 101 -9.95 23.69 3.72
C ILE A 101 -11.41 23.34 4.03
N LYS A 102 -12.36 24.04 3.41
CA LYS A 102 -13.80 23.85 3.67
C LYS A 102 -14.24 22.42 3.35
N ASN A 103 -13.79 21.87 2.23
CA ASN A 103 -14.19 20.52 1.81
C ASN A 103 -13.58 19.45 2.73
N ILE A 104 -12.31 19.60 3.13
CA ILE A 104 -11.67 18.68 4.10
C ILE A 104 -12.39 18.73 5.45
N CYS A 105 -12.65 19.93 5.99
CA CYS A 105 -13.37 20.06 7.26
C CYS A 105 -14.77 19.44 7.19
N SER A 106 -15.51 19.69 6.09
CA SER A 106 -16.83 19.11 5.89
C SER A 106 -16.79 17.58 5.79
N ASN A 107 -15.82 17.01 5.07
CA ASN A 107 -15.71 15.56 4.93
C ASN A 107 -15.30 14.90 6.26
N LEU A 108 -14.43 15.51 7.05
CA LEU A 108 -14.09 15.03 8.39
C LEU A 108 -15.31 15.01 9.33
N GLU A 109 -16.13 16.07 9.31
CA GLU A 109 -17.38 16.12 10.09
C GLU A 109 -18.37 15.01 9.71
N ASN A 110 -18.31 14.53 8.47
CA ASN A 110 -19.12 13.42 7.97
C ASN A 110 -18.49 12.03 8.20
N ASP A 111 -17.45 11.92 9.04
CA ASP A 111 -16.67 10.68 9.32
C ASP A 111 -15.91 10.13 8.10
N HIS A 112 -15.63 10.94 7.09
CA HIS A 112 -14.77 10.52 5.98
C HIS A 112 -13.30 10.54 6.42
N ARG A 113 -12.53 9.55 5.96
CA ARG A 113 -11.08 9.51 6.14
C ARG A 113 -10.42 10.31 5.03
N ILE A 114 -9.47 11.18 5.37
CA ILE A 114 -8.84 12.09 4.40
C ILE A 114 -7.37 11.75 4.20
N LEU A 115 -6.98 11.63 2.93
CA LEU A 115 -5.59 11.45 2.51
C LEU A 115 -5.21 12.52 1.49
N VAL A 116 -4.17 13.29 1.79
CA VAL A 116 -3.68 14.36 0.92
C VAL A 116 -2.31 13.99 0.35
N PRO A 117 -2.16 13.84 -0.98
CA PRO A 117 -0.84 13.74 -1.59
C PRO A 117 -0.12 15.09 -1.46
N VAL A 118 1.14 15.06 -1.03
CA VAL A 118 1.93 16.28 -0.80
C VAL A 118 3.37 16.10 -1.27
N ASP A 119 4.04 17.21 -1.51
CA ASP A 119 5.49 17.27 -1.65
C ASP A 119 6.06 18.05 -0.47
N LEU A 120 6.88 17.37 0.33
CA LEU A 120 7.47 17.95 1.52
C LEU A 120 8.51 19.05 1.20
N ILE A 121 8.86 19.27 -0.08
CA ILE A 121 9.81 20.31 -0.53
C ILE A 121 9.50 21.72 0.01
N GLU A 122 8.22 22.02 0.26
CA GLU A 122 7.84 23.33 0.78
C GLU A 122 8.06 23.50 2.29
N LEU A 123 8.36 22.41 3.02
CA LEU A 123 8.55 22.45 4.47
C LEU A 123 9.95 23.00 4.88
N PRO A 124 10.03 23.85 5.92
CA PRO A 124 11.27 24.55 6.26
C PRO A 124 12.18 23.83 7.27
N TYR A 125 11.71 22.77 7.93
CA TYR A 125 12.33 22.26 9.17
C TYR A 125 13.16 20.96 9.00
N TYR A 126 13.32 20.44 7.79
CA TYR A 126 14.27 19.35 7.49
C TYR A 126 15.11 19.72 6.28
N GLU A 127 16.43 19.68 6.44
CA GLU A 127 17.38 20.23 5.45
C GLU A 127 17.23 19.61 4.06
N GLU A 128 16.91 18.32 3.98
CA GLU A 128 16.78 17.64 2.68
C GLU A 128 15.53 18.06 1.90
N TYR A 129 14.49 18.59 2.56
CA TYR A 129 13.24 18.95 1.89
C TYR A 129 13.48 20.05 0.87
N LYS A 130 14.26 21.08 1.19
CA LYS A 130 14.56 22.18 0.25
C LYS A 130 15.50 21.81 -0.89
N VAL A 131 16.00 20.57 -0.93
CA VAL A 131 16.96 20.10 -1.93
C VAL A 131 16.31 19.22 -2.98
N ARG A 132 15.32 18.39 -2.61
CA ARG A 132 14.70 17.42 -3.52
C ARG A 132 13.23 17.20 -3.20
N ASN A 133 12.43 17.04 -4.26
CA ASN A 133 11.03 16.62 -4.15
C ASN A 133 10.93 15.32 -3.33
N HIS A 134 10.02 15.33 -2.36
CA HIS A 134 9.77 14.22 -1.47
C HIS A 134 8.25 14.00 -1.41
N VAL A 135 7.77 13.13 -2.30
CA VAL A 135 6.37 12.71 -2.34
C VAL A 135 6.00 12.00 -1.05
N HIS A 136 4.93 12.46 -0.42
CA HIS A 136 4.39 11.92 0.81
C HIS A 136 2.87 11.97 0.80
N PHE A 137 2.24 11.27 1.75
CA PHE A 137 0.80 11.25 1.90
C PHE A 137 0.44 11.52 3.35
N LEU A 138 -0.26 12.64 3.56
CA LEU A 138 -0.69 13.07 4.89
C LEU A 138 -2.09 12.59 5.18
N ILE A 139 -2.26 11.92 6.31
CA ILE A 139 -3.59 11.66 6.87
C ILE A 139 -4.03 12.89 7.64
N ILE A 140 -5.14 13.50 7.24
CA ILE A 140 -5.78 14.54 8.03
C ILE A 140 -6.86 13.87 8.88
N LYS A 141 -6.77 14.04 10.20
CA LYS A 141 -7.69 13.43 11.17
C LYS A 141 -8.51 14.43 11.96
N GLY A 142 -8.34 15.73 11.71
CA GLY A 142 -9.07 16.76 12.43
C GLY A 142 -8.61 18.17 12.07
N PHE A 143 -9.29 19.15 12.65
CA PHE A 143 -8.99 20.56 12.46
C PHE A 143 -9.37 21.38 13.70
N ASP A 144 -8.82 22.59 13.78
CA ASP A 144 -9.12 23.61 14.78
C ASP A 144 -9.14 24.97 14.04
N ILE A 145 -10.33 25.49 13.76
CA ILE A 145 -10.55 26.69 12.95
C ILE A 145 -9.94 27.92 13.64
N ASP A 146 -10.14 28.04 14.96
CA ASP A 146 -9.65 29.19 15.74
C ASP A 146 -8.12 29.27 15.75
N LYS A 147 -7.45 28.12 15.57
CA LYS A 147 -5.98 28.01 15.48
C LYS A 147 -5.46 27.89 14.05
N GLU A 148 -6.35 27.78 13.07
CA GLU A 148 -6.03 27.54 11.66
C GLU A 148 -5.09 26.34 11.42
N VAL A 149 -5.33 25.23 12.13
CA VAL A 149 -4.50 24.01 12.02
C VAL A 149 -5.30 22.77 11.66
N PHE A 150 -4.69 21.92 10.84
CA PHE A 150 -5.06 20.52 10.69
C PHE A 150 -4.30 19.67 11.71
N TYR A 151 -5.02 18.76 12.36
CA TYR A 151 -4.42 17.64 13.08
C TYR A 151 -4.13 16.54 12.08
N VAL A 152 -2.86 16.19 11.95
CA VAL A 152 -2.39 15.18 11.00
C VAL A 152 -1.80 13.99 11.72
N LEU A 153 -1.82 12.85 11.06
CA LEU A 153 -1.04 11.69 11.46
C LEU A 153 0.10 11.54 10.45
N ASP A 154 1.35 11.63 10.92
CA ASP A 154 2.54 11.64 10.07
C ASP A 154 3.73 10.96 10.75
N ASN A 155 4.61 10.31 9.99
CA ASN A 155 5.88 9.78 10.46
C ASN A 155 7.07 10.67 10.08
N MET A 156 6.98 11.46 9.02
CA MET A 156 8.13 12.20 8.49
C MET A 156 8.52 13.39 9.38
N GLN A 157 7.54 14.01 10.05
CA GLN A 157 7.76 15.15 10.94
C GLN A 157 8.34 14.78 12.31
N ILE A 158 8.47 13.50 12.61
CA ILE A 158 8.95 13.03 13.91
C ILE A 158 10.15 12.10 13.67
N ASP A 159 11.30 12.51 14.20
CA ASP A 159 12.57 11.79 14.06
C ASP A 159 12.96 11.48 12.60
N GLY A 160 12.50 12.31 11.64
CA GLY A 160 12.76 12.13 10.21
C GLY A 160 12.17 10.84 9.61
N GLY A 161 11.19 10.22 10.26
CA GLY A 161 10.54 9.00 9.78
C GLY A 161 11.32 7.71 10.01
N ILE A 162 12.36 7.71 10.86
CA ILE A 162 13.24 6.56 11.10
C ILE A 162 12.47 5.33 11.61
N ASP A 163 11.51 5.52 12.51
CA ASP A 163 10.79 4.42 13.16
C ASP A 163 9.60 3.90 12.34
N GLY A 164 9.21 4.59 11.26
CA GLY A 164 8.05 4.22 10.44
C GLY A 164 6.71 4.31 11.18
N VAL A 165 6.67 4.91 12.37
CA VAL A 165 5.46 5.06 13.18
C VAL A 165 4.83 6.42 12.93
N TYR A 166 3.59 6.41 12.47
CA TYR A 166 2.77 7.58 12.26
C TYR A 166 2.27 8.12 13.60
N LYS A 167 2.62 9.36 13.92
CA LYS A 167 2.33 10.00 15.20
C LYS A 167 1.49 11.25 14.98
N ASN A 168 0.82 11.72 16.04
CA ASN A 168 0.01 12.94 15.94
C ASN A 168 0.92 14.16 15.78
N PHE A 169 0.60 14.99 14.80
CA PHE A 169 1.26 16.28 14.57
C PHE A 169 0.20 17.33 14.20
N ALA A 170 0.59 18.60 14.17
CA ALA A 170 -0.28 19.69 13.73
C ALA A 170 0.44 20.54 12.70
N LEU A 171 -0.26 20.86 11.61
CA LEU A 171 0.22 21.73 10.55
C LEU A 171 -0.80 22.84 10.31
N THR A 172 -0.35 24.04 10.01
CA THR A 172 -1.27 25.13 9.65
C THR A 172 -1.98 24.82 8.34
N PHE A 173 -3.18 25.37 8.17
CA PHE A 173 -3.94 25.24 6.92
C PHE A 173 -3.13 25.69 5.69
N ASP A 174 -2.43 26.82 5.81
CA ASP A 174 -1.52 27.33 4.79
C ASP A 174 -0.38 26.38 4.47
N CYS A 175 0.24 25.78 5.50
CA CYS A 175 1.33 24.83 5.31
C CYS A 175 0.86 23.60 4.52
N VAL A 176 -0.27 22.99 4.92
CA VAL A 176 -0.81 21.81 4.24
C VAL A 176 -1.22 22.13 2.81
N TYR A 177 -1.85 23.28 2.57
CA TYR A 177 -2.21 23.71 1.22
C TYR A 177 -0.97 23.88 0.32
N LYS A 178 0.08 24.54 0.80
CA LYS A 178 1.32 24.76 0.02
C LYS A 178 2.01 23.47 -0.40
N ILE A 179 2.17 22.52 0.53
CA ILE A 179 2.78 21.21 0.22
C ILE A 179 1.87 20.36 -0.66
N ALA A 180 0.55 20.51 -0.54
CA ALA A 180 -0.42 19.84 -1.41
C ALA A 180 -0.37 20.41 -2.84
N GLU A 181 -0.22 21.72 -3.03
CA GLU A 181 -0.01 22.32 -4.36
C GLU A 181 1.34 21.94 -4.97
N ALA A 182 2.40 21.87 -4.15
CA ALA A 182 3.76 21.61 -4.60
C ALA A 182 3.93 20.29 -5.36
N ILE A 183 3.22 19.23 -4.96
CA ILE A 183 3.28 17.95 -5.67
C ILE A 183 2.70 18.03 -7.08
N PHE A 184 1.64 18.81 -7.28
CA PHE A 184 1.01 19.02 -8.58
C PHE A 184 1.84 19.91 -9.50
N ASN A 185 2.59 20.84 -8.93
CA ASN A 185 3.53 21.65 -9.69
C ASN A 185 4.80 20.90 -10.13
N SER A 186 5.09 19.74 -9.54
CA SER A 186 6.34 19.01 -9.75
C SER A 186 6.15 17.60 -10.32
N ILE A 187 5.58 16.69 -9.53
CA ILE A 187 5.47 15.26 -9.80
C ILE A 187 4.18 14.93 -10.56
N LEU A 188 3.06 15.52 -10.14
CA LEU A 188 1.72 15.27 -10.68
C LEU A 188 1.27 16.33 -11.69
N LYS A 189 2.21 17.01 -12.35
CA LYS A 189 1.97 18.10 -13.33
C LYS A 189 1.09 17.78 -14.53
N LYS A 190 0.74 16.51 -14.74
CA LYS A 190 -0.16 16.06 -15.80
C LYS A 190 -1.63 16.11 -15.38
N GLU A 191 -1.90 16.26 -14.09
CA GLU A 191 -3.24 16.42 -13.56
C GLU A 191 -3.75 17.82 -13.86
N GLU A 192 -4.99 17.93 -14.31
CA GLU A 192 -5.61 19.22 -14.65
C GLU A 192 -5.84 20.07 -13.39
N PHE A 193 -6.21 19.42 -12.28
CA PHE A 193 -6.51 20.08 -11.03
C PHE A 193 -5.85 19.34 -9.85
N PRO A 194 -5.36 20.08 -8.84
CA PRO A 194 -5.00 19.53 -7.54
C PRO A 194 -6.16 18.75 -6.92
N TYR A 195 -5.83 17.68 -6.19
CA TYR A 195 -6.83 16.84 -5.56
C TYR A 195 -6.37 16.25 -4.24
N TYR A 196 -7.32 15.72 -3.47
CA TYR A 196 -7.08 14.83 -2.34
C TYR A 196 -8.08 13.65 -2.39
N TRP A 197 -7.79 12.58 -1.65
CA TRP A 197 -8.73 11.48 -1.51
C TRP A 197 -9.53 11.59 -0.21
N ASP A 198 -10.81 11.28 -0.30
CA ASP A 198 -11.62 10.95 0.86
C ASP A 198 -12.09 9.50 0.77
N MET A 199 -12.35 8.88 1.92
CA MET A 199 -12.91 7.54 2.02
C MET A 199 -14.06 7.52 3.02
N GLU A 200 -15.24 7.21 2.51
CA GLU A 200 -16.48 6.99 3.23
C GLU A 200 -16.65 5.48 3.50
N TYR A 201 -17.05 5.11 4.72
CA TYR A 201 -17.44 3.74 5.02
C TYR A 201 -18.93 3.56 4.75
N ILE A 202 -19.28 2.66 3.83
CA ILE A 202 -20.67 2.37 3.50
C ILE A 202 -21.15 1.31 4.50
N THR A 203 -21.82 1.76 5.55
CA THR A 203 -22.48 0.89 6.54
C THR A 203 -23.67 0.16 5.89
N GLU A 204 -23.38 -0.95 5.21
CA GLU A 204 -24.38 -1.96 4.88
C GLU A 204 -24.01 -3.26 5.61
N ASN A 205 -24.97 -3.85 6.32
CA ASN A 205 -24.85 -5.14 7.03
C ASN A 205 -24.48 -6.34 6.11
N LYS A 206 -24.16 -6.10 4.84
CA LYS A 206 -23.85 -7.11 3.81
C LYS A 206 -22.35 -7.31 3.58
N TYR A 207 -21.48 -6.41 4.05
CA TYR A 207 -20.04 -6.56 3.80
C TYR A 207 -19.40 -7.52 4.82
N THR A 208 -19.13 -8.75 4.36
CA THR A 208 -18.54 -9.86 5.13
C THR A 208 -17.03 -9.98 4.98
N TYR A 209 -16.35 -8.97 4.40
CA TYR A 209 -14.92 -9.06 4.15
C TYR A 209 -14.12 -9.09 5.45
N ASN A 210 -13.61 -10.27 5.75
CA ASN A 210 -12.84 -10.62 6.95
C ASN A 210 -11.66 -11.51 6.51
N TYR A 211 -10.92 -12.09 7.44
CA TYR A 211 -9.77 -12.93 7.12
C TYR A 211 -10.11 -14.18 6.29
N GLU A 212 -11.22 -14.85 6.60
CA GLU A 212 -11.67 -16.03 5.85
C GLU A 212 -12.05 -15.68 4.41
N GLU A 213 -12.87 -14.63 4.24
CA GLU A 213 -13.30 -14.19 2.91
C GLU A 213 -12.13 -13.68 2.07
N ALA A 214 -11.19 -12.96 2.68
CA ALA A 214 -9.98 -12.53 2.01
C ALA A 214 -9.11 -13.71 1.55
N LEU A 215 -8.99 -14.77 2.36
CA LEU A 215 -8.27 -15.97 1.95
C LEU A 215 -8.98 -16.73 0.82
N LYS A 216 -10.32 -16.80 0.81
CA LYS A 216 -11.07 -17.38 -0.31
C LYS A 216 -10.79 -16.66 -1.62
N ILE A 217 -10.92 -15.32 -1.61
CA ILE A 217 -10.65 -14.50 -2.78
C ILE A 217 -9.19 -14.67 -3.22
N HIS A 218 -8.25 -14.62 -2.27
CA HIS A 218 -6.83 -14.82 -2.55
C HIS A 218 -6.53 -16.20 -3.16
N ARG A 219 -7.19 -17.26 -2.68
CA ARG A 219 -7.10 -18.59 -3.28
C ARG A 219 -7.57 -18.59 -4.73
N GLU A 220 -8.70 -17.95 -5.02
CA GLU A 220 -9.21 -17.83 -6.40
C GLU A 220 -8.22 -17.07 -7.28
N GLU A 221 -7.62 -16.00 -6.78
CA GLU A 221 -6.58 -15.24 -7.50
C GLU A 221 -5.34 -16.09 -7.80
N LEU A 222 -4.89 -16.90 -6.84
CA LEU A 222 -3.77 -17.83 -7.04
C LEU A 222 -4.10 -18.94 -8.05
N LEU A 223 -5.33 -19.46 -8.03
CA LEU A 223 -5.80 -20.44 -9.01
C LEU A 223 -5.87 -19.84 -10.42
N MET A 224 -6.45 -18.64 -10.56
CA MET A 224 -6.49 -17.93 -11.84
C MET A 224 -5.10 -17.62 -12.37
N ALA A 225 -4.17 -17.21 -11.49
CA ALA A 225 -2.78 -16.97 -11.86
C ALA A 225 -2.08 -18.23 -12.38
N LYS A 226 -2.41 -19.41 -11.83
CA LYS A 226 -1.86 -20.70 -12.27
C LYS A 226 -2.40 -21.10 -13.65
N GLU A 227 -3.69 -20.91 -13.89
CA GLU A 227 -4.36 -21.28 -15.14
C GLU A 227 -3.99 -20.33 -16.29
N ASN A 228 -3.93 -19.03 -16.01
CA ASN A 228 -3.72 -17.98 -17.00
C ASN A 228 -2.29 -17.45 -16.95
N LYS A 229 -1.44 -18.02 -17.80
CA LYS A 229 -0.06 -17.53 -18.00
C LYS A 229 -0.09 -16.06 -18.42
N GLY A 230 0.35 -15.18 -17.52
CA GLY A 230 0.43 -13.75 -17.73
C GLY A 230 -0.39 -12.91 -16.75
N ILE A 231 -1.28 -13.49 -15.94
CA ILE A 231 -1.96 -12.71 -14.88
C ILE A 231 -1.00 -12.32 -13.77
N LEU A 232 -0.03 -13.20 -13.47
CA LEU A 232 1.02 -12.97 -12.50
C LEU A 232 2.33 -12.65 -13.22
N SER A 233 2.98 -11.56 -12.83
CA SER A 233 4.32 -11.23 -13.32
C SER A 233 5.26 -10.90 -12.16
N TYR A 234 6.56 -11.04 -12.38
CA TYR A 234 7.57 -10.83 -11.34
C TYR A 234 8.49 -9.68 -11.74
N PRO A 235 8.67 -8.68 -10.88
CA PRO A 235 9.44 -7.48 -11.20
C PRO A 235 10.89 -7.81 -11.58
N GLU A 236 11.46 -8.87 -11.00
CA GLU A 236 12.81 -9.35 -11.32
C GLU A 236 12.97 -9.71 -12.79
N THR A 237 11.92 -10.25 -13.44
CA THR A 237 11.93 -10.61 -14.87
C THR A 237 12.26 -9.38 -15.71
N ASP A 238 11.58 -8.28 -15.45
CA ASP A 238 11.73 -7.06 -16.23
C ASP A 238 13.10 -6.43 -16.05
N ILE A 239 13.67 -6.46 -14.82
CA ILE A 239 15.03 -5.98 -14.57
C ILE A 239 16.08 -6.87 -15.26
N ILE A 240 15.96 -8.20 -15.13
CA ILE A 240 16.90 -9.17 -15.70
C ILE A 240 16.99 -8.99 -17.23
N HIS A 241 15.85 -8.76 -17.87
CA HIS A 241 15.77 -8.52 -19.31
C HIS A 241 15.91 -7.04 -19.71
N ARG A 242 16.28 -6.15 -18.77
CA ARG A 242 16.44 -4.70 -18.98
C ARG A 242 15.23 -4.03 -19.65
N LYS A 243 14.03 -4.57 -19.45
CA LYS A 243 12.82 -3.94 -19.96
C LYS A 243 12.65 -2.62 -19.25
N ASN A 244 12.44 -1.56 -20.02
CA ASN A 244 12.15 -0.22 -19.51
C ASN A 244 13.32 0.45 -18.73
N GLU A 245 14.57 0.07 -18.98
CA GLU A 245 15.75 0.65 -18.28
C GLU A 245 15.93 2.17 -18.49
N ASN A 246 15.28 2.73 -19.51
CA ASN A 246 15.29 4.17 -19.82
C ASN A 246 14.44 5.03 -18.86
N ILE A 247 13.73 4.41 -17.92
CA ILE A 247 12.84 5.12 -16.99
C ILE A 247 13.65 5.74 -15.86
N ALA A 248 13.40 7.03 -15.60
CA ALA A 248 14.06 7.75 -14.52
C ALA A 248 13.76 7.09 -13.16
N ASN A 249 14.79 6.93 -12.31
CA ASN A 249 14.69 6.27 -11.00
C ASN A 249 14.25 4.80 -11.02
N TYR A 250 14.33 4.11 -12.16
CA TYR A 250 13.94 2.70 -12.32
C TYR A 250 14.47 1.80 -11.19
N SER A 251 15.79 1.82 -10.92
CA SER A 251 16.39 0.99 -9.86
C SER A 251 15.81 1.23 -8.47
N ARG A 252 15.41 2.47 -8.14
CA ARG A 252 14.83 2.82 -6.84
C ARG A 252 13.38 2.34 -6.73
N ILE A 253 12.59 2.46 -7.80
CA ILE A 253 11.21 1.97 -7.84
C ILE A 253 11.20 0.44 -7.66
N TYR A 254 12.05 -0.26 -8.40
CA TYR A 254 12.16 -1.72 -8.27
C TYR A 254 12.67 -2.16 -6.91
N ALA A 255 13.71 -1.50 -6.36
CA ALA A 255 14.20 -1.85 -5.02
C ALA A 255 13.11 -1.74 -3.94
N LYS A 256 12.10 -0.88 -4.12
CA LYS A 256 10.94 -0.80 -3.22
C LYS A 256 10.00 -2.00 -3.41
N VAL A 257 9.54 -2.24 -4.64
CA VAL A 257 8.62 -3.36 -4.96
C VAL A 257 9.20 -4.68 -4.48
N LEU A 258 10.50 -4.90 -4.66
CA LEU A 258 11.17 -6.13 -4.23
C LEU A 258 11.18 -6.35 -2.71
N ASN A 259 11.00 -5.31 -1.89
CA ASN A 259 10.86 -5.50 -0.44
C ASN A 259 9.42 -5.86 -0.04
N PHE A 260 8.43 -5.62 -0.90
CA PHE A 260 7.03 -5.94 -0.60
C PHE A 260 6.77 -7.44 -0.48
N LYS A 261 7.60 -8.28 -1.10
CA LYS A 261 7.49 -9.73 -0.98
C LYS A 261 7.59 -10.20 0.48
N GLU A 262 8.39 -9.56 1.32
CA GLU A 262 8.47 -9.87 2.76
C GLU A 262 7.14 -9.58 3.46
N VAL A 263 6.60 -8.38 3.22
CA VAL A 263 5.34 -7.92 3.80
C VAL A 263 4.17 -8.77 3.32
N TYR A 264 4.14 -9.13 2.03
CA TYR A 264 3.14 -10.03 1.47
C TYR A 264 3.05 -11.33 2.27
N TYR A 265 4.20 -11.99 2.47
CA TYR A 265 4.22 -13.25 3.21
C TYR A 265 3.82 -13.05 4.66
N ASP A 266 4.29 -12.01 5.33
CA ASP A 266 3.85 -11.72 6.70
C ASP A 266 2.33 -11.59 6.80
N MET A 267 1.72 -10.79 5.91
CA MET A 267 0.27 -10.61 5.88
C MET A 267 -0.45 -11.93 5.59
N LEU A 268 0.01 -12.69 4.60
CA LEU A 268 -0.57 -14.00 4.27
C LEU A 268 -0.55 -14.94 5.49
N PHE A 269 0.58 -15.02 6.19
CA PHE A 269 0.71 -15.91 7.35
C PHE A 269 -0.05 -15.41 8.57
N ILE A 270 -0.22 -14.10 8.75
CA ILE A 270 -1.14 -13.56 9.76
C ILE A 270 -2.56 -14.01 9.43
N LEU A 271 -3.01 -13.83 8.19
CA LEU A 271 -4.35 -14.21 7.78
C LEU A 271 -4.62 -15.71 7.95
N LEU A 272 -3.68 -16.56 7.54
CA LEU A 272 -3.80 -18.01 7.73
C LEU A 272 -3.94 -18.40 9.22
N LYS A 273 -3.22 -17.72 10.12
CA LYS A 273 -3.32 -17.96 11.57
C LYS A 273 -4.65 -17.50 12.17
N GLU A 274 -5.17 -16.37 11.70
CA GLU A 274 -6.43 -15.81 12.18
C GLU A 274 -7.66 -16.56 11.62
N ALA A 275 -7.51 -17.29 10.50
CA ALA A 275 -8.58 -18.08 9.87
C ALA A 275 -8.73 -19.52 10.39
N ASN A 276 -8.29 -19.79 11.63
CA ASN A 276 -8.41 -21.11 12.29
C ASN A 276 -7.82 -22.31 11.51
N ILE A 277 -6.80 -22.09 10.69
CA ILE A 277 -6.06 -23.18 10.04
C ILE A 277 -5.15 -23.89 11.05
N ASP A 278 -4.92 -25.19 10.84
CA ASP A 278 -4.08 -26.00 11.72
C ASP A 278 -2.66 -25.41 11.88
N LYS A 279 -2.22 -25.32 13.14
CA LYS A 279 -0.97 -24.63 13.49
C LYS A 279 0.27 -25.39 13.01
N ASP A 280 0.22 -26.72 12.91
CA ASP A 280 1.34 -27.52 12.45
C ASP A 280 1.52 -27.40 10.94
N GLU A 281 0.40 -27.32 10.20
CA GLU A 281 0.41 -27.02 8.76
C GLU A 281 1.00 -25.64 8.46
N ILE A 282 0.61 -24.61 9.21
CA ILE A 282 1.19 -23.26 9.10
C ILE A 282 2.68 -23.26 9.47
N ALA A 283 3.07 -23.97 10.52
CA ALA A 283 4.46 -24.04 10.97
C ALA A 283 5.38 -24.67 9.91
N SER A 284 4.91 -25.73 9.24
CA SER A 284 5.61 -26.37 8.13
C SER A 284 5.85 -25.38 6.96
N LEU A 285 4.84 -24.58 6.60
CA LEU A 285 4.99 -23.54 5.60
C LEU A 285 5.97 -22.43 6.00
N LEU A 286 5.87 -21.95 7.24
CA LEU A 286 6.76 -20.92 7.78
C LEU A 286 8.23 -21.38 7.78
N ALA A 287 8.49 -22.65 8.06
CA ALA A 287 9.83 -23.22 8.00
C ALA A 287 10.39 -23.15 6.56
N SER A 288 9.59 -23.51 5.55
CA SER A 288 10.00 -23.42 4.14
C SER A 288 10.22 -21.98 3.66
N ARG A 289 9.43 -21.02 4.17
CA ARG A 289 9.52 -19.61 3.81
C ARG A 289 10.90 -19.00 4.07
N LYS A 290 11.54 -19.32 5.21
CA LYS A 290 12.80 -18.67 5.60
C LYS A 290 13.90 -18.91 4.57
N ASP A 291 14.00 -20.13 4.08
CA ASP A 291 14.98 -20.52 3.06
C ASP A 291 14.64 -19.92 1.68
N ASP A 292 13.36 -19.82 1.35
CA ASP A 292 12.89 -19.23 0.09
C ASP A 292 13.13 -17.72 0.06
N TYR A 293 12.84 -17.03 1.16
CA TYR A 293 13.11 -15.59 1.28
C TYR A 293 14.60 -15.27 1.19
N ALA A 294 15.47 -16.05 1.85
CA ALA A 294 16.92 -15.85 1.75
C ALA A 294 17.44 -15.96 0.31
N LYS A 295 16.82 -16.81 -0.52
CA LYS A 295 17.17 -16.93 -1.95
C LYS A 295 16.66 -15.76 -2.76
N TRP A 296 15.44 -15.30 -2.50
CA TRP A 296 14.92 -14.07 -3.08
C TRP A 296 15.80 -12.86 -2.73
N GLU A 297 16.21 -12.70 -1.46
CA GLU A 297 17.12 -11.63 -1.05
C GLU A 297 18.45 -11.70 -1.79
N LYS A 298 19.03 -12.90 -1.92
CA LYS A 298 20.28 -13.09 -2.68
C LYS A 298 20.11 -12.73 -4.16
N LEU A 299 19.00 -13.14 -4.78
CA LEU A 299 18.69 -12.80 -6.16
C LEU A 299 18.49 -11.30 -6.31
N LYS A 300 17.67 -10.67 -5.46
CA LYS A 300 17.45 -9.21 -5.41
C LYS A 300 18.76 -8.46 -5.35
N MET A 301 19.63 -8.80 -4.40
CA MET A 301 20.94 -8.14 -4.24
C MET A 301 21.81 -8.31 -5.49
N SER A 302 21.79 -9.49 -6.12
CA SER A 302 22.54 -9.77 -7.33
C SER A 302 22.01 -8.98 -8.54
N VAL A 303 20.68 -8.91 -8.70
CA VAL A 303 20.01 -8.13 -9.73
C VAL A 303 20.34 -6.65 -9.59
N LEU A 304 20.13 -6.07 -8.40
CA LEU A 304 20.41 -4.66 -8.13
C LEU A 304 21.89 -4.31 -8.33
N TYR A 305 22.81 -5.15 -7.85
CA TYR A 305 24.25 -4.95 -8.02
C TYR A 305 24.67 -4.95 -9.50
N LYS A 306 24.24 -5.97 -10.26
CA LYS A 306 24.59 -6.11 -11.68
C LYS A 306 23.96 -5.04 -12.55
N PHE A 307 22.73 -4.63 -12.22
CA PHE A 307 22.04 -3.51 -12.88
C PHE A 307 22.79 -2.20 -12.65
N ALA A 308 23.13 -1.88 -11.40
CA ALA A 308 23.88 -0.66 -11.05
C ALA A 308 25.27 -0.60 -11.71
N ARG A 309 25.94 -1.75 -11.85
CA ARG A 309 27.24 -1.87 -12.54
C ARG A 309 27.16 -1.86 -14.06
N LYS A 310 25.95 -1.82 -14.64
CA LYS A 310 25.70 -2.01 -16.08
C LYS A 310 26.41 -3.24 -16.66
N SER A 311 26.54 -4.31 -15.87
CA SER A 311 27.28 -5.50 -16.28
C SER A 311 26.49 -6.35 -17.29
N ASP A 312 27.19 -7.03 -18.20
CA ASP A 312 26.61 -7.94 -19.22
C ASP A 312 26.16 -9.30 -18.65
N GLY A 313 25.95 -9.38 -17.34
CA GLY A 313 25.69 -10.63 -16.62
C GLY A 313 24.32 -10.74 -15.99
N LEU A 314 23.35 -9.87 -16.35
CA LEU A 314 22.00 -9.91 -15.78
C LEU A 314 21.22 -11.15 -16.23
N THR A 315 21.28 -11.50 -17.51
CA THR A 315 20.62 -12.70 -18.06
C THR A 315 21.17 -14.00 -17.45
N LYS A 316 22.39 -14.00 -16.91
CA LYS A 316 22.94 -15.14 -16.17
C LYS A 316 22.19 -15.41 -14.85
N LEU A 317 21.36 -14.48 -14.37
CA LEU A 317 20.51 -14.66 -13.20
C LEU A 317 19.16 -15.33 -13.53
N GLU A 318 18.87 -15.57 -14.80
CA GLU A 318 17.57 -16.14 -15.23
C GLU A 318 17.33 -17.54 -14.65
N GLU A 319 18.38 -18.36 -14.53
CA GLU A 319 18.27 -19.68 -13.89
C GLU A 319 17.92 -19.57 -12.40
N ASP A 320 18.58 -18.64 -11.67
CA ASP A 320 18.31 -18.39 -10.26
C ASP A 320 16.90 -17.80 -10.06
N PHE A 321 16.47 -16.92 -10.96
CA PHE A 321 15.10 -16.38 -10.99
C PHE A 321 14.07 -17.50 -11.19
N CYS A 322 14.23 -18.36 -12.19
CA CYS A 322 13.32 -19.48 -12.44
C CYS A 322 13.23 -20.42 -11.24
N LYS A 323 14.34 -20.66 -10.53
CA LYS A 323 14.35 -21.46 -9.28
C LYS A 323 13.56 -20.79 -8.16
N CYS A 324 13.70 -19.46 -7.99
CA CYS A 324 12.96 -18.72 -6.97
C CYS A 324 11.46 -18.66 -7.29
N ARG A 325 11.12 -18.37 -8.54
CA ARG A 325 9.73 -18.38 -9.02
C ARG A 325 9.06 -19.75 -8.82
N LYS A 326 9.74 -20.86 -9.14
CA LYS A 326 9.19 -22.20 -8.94
C LYS A 326 8.84 -22.47 -7.47
N ARG A 327 9.63 -21.95 -6.52
CA ARG A 327 9.35 -22.07 -5.08
C ARG A 327 8.11 -21.27 -4.67
N ASP A 328 7.95 -20.06 -5.21
CA ASP A 328 6.73 -19.27 -5.00
C ASP A 328 5.51 -20.02 -5.52
N GLU A 329 5.60 -20.62 -6.71
CA GLU A 329 4.53 -21.46 -7.29
C GLU A 329 4.23 -22.68 -6.38
N GLU A 330 5.24 -23.40 -5.90
CA GLU A 330 5.08 -24.52 -4.95
C GLU A 330 4.47 -24.08 -3.61
N LEU A 331 4.84 -22.90 -3.11
CA LEU A 331 4.26 -22.30 -1.90
C LEU A 331 2.80 -21.94 -2.13
N PHE A 332 2.46 -21.31 -3.25
CA PHE A 332 1.08 -20.95 -3.59
C PHE A 332 0.19 -22.17 -3.74
N GLU A 333 0.68 -23.26 -4.31
CA GLU A 333 -0.06 -24.53 -4.35
C GLU A 333 -0.38 -25.07 -2.96
N LYS A 334 0.56 -24.96 -2.02
CA LYS A 334 0.31 -25.36 -0.62
C LYS A 334 -0.70 -24.44 0.04
N VAL A 335 -0.56 -23.13 -0.13
CA VAL A 335 -1.50 -22.12 0.41
C VAL A 335 -2.92 -22.38 -0.10
N VAL A 336 -3.09 -22.62 -1.40
CA VAL A 336 -4.39 -22.97 -2.00
C VAL A 336 -4.99 -24.20 -1.31
N LYS A 337 -4.21 -25.28 -1.12
CA LYS A 337 -4.67 -26.50 -0.44
C LYS A 337 -5.04 -26.26 1.03
N LEU A 338 -4.27 -25.44 1.74
CA LEU A 338 -4.58 -25.10 3.13
C LEU A 338 -5.91 -24.35 3.25
N ILE A 339 -6.14 -23.40 2.34
CA ILE A 339 -7.38 -22.62 2.33
C ILE A 339 -8.59 -23.52 1.97
N GLU A 340 -8.42 -24.55 1.13
CA GLU A 340 -9.46 -25.55 0.84
C GLU A 340 -9.87 -26.37 2.08
N ASN A 341 -8.93 -26.59 3.00
CA ASN A 341 -9.14 -27.39 4.21
C ASN A 341 -9.72 -26.58 5.38
N ILE A 342 -9.97 -25.28 5.21
CA ILE A 342 -10.67 -24.47 6.21
C ILE A 342 -12.07 -25.06 6.40
N LYS A 343 -12.28 -25.73 7.54
CA LYS A 343 -13.60 -26.21 7.93
C LYS A 343 -14.45 -25.00 8.26
N TYR A 344 -15.38 -24.67 7.37
CA TYR A 344 -16.38 -23.65 7.63
C TYR A 344 -17.21 -24.08 8.84
N ILE A 345 -17.12 -23.31 9.91
CA ILE A 345 -18.15 -23.34 10.94
C ILE A 345 -19.34 -22.64 10.28
N ASP A 346 -20.32 -23.42 9.83
CA ASP A 346 -21.63 -22.87 9.51
C ASP A 346 -22.14 -22.19 10.78
N VAL A 347 -21.99 -20.88 10.87
CA VAL A 347 -22.72 -20.09 11.85
C VAL A 347 -24.16 -20.12 11.35
N SER A 348 -24.93 -21.07 11.90
CA SER A 348 -26.37 -21.07 11.77
C SER A 348 -26.88 -19.67 12.14
N PRO A 349 -27.69 -19.02 11.30
CA PRO A 349 -28.19 -17.69 11.57
C PRO A 349 -29.36 -17.70 12.57
N ASP A 350 -29.24 -18.47 13.65
CA ASP A 350 -30.20 -18.53 14.75
C ASP A 350 -29.46 -18.86 16.07
N GLU A 351 -29.08 -17.82 16.82
CA GLU A 351 -29.15 -17.77 18.29
C GLU A 351 -29.14 -16.32 18.82
#